data_AF-N1ZZE1-F1
#
_entry.id   AF-N1ZZE1-F1
#
_cell.length_a   1.000
_cell.length_b   1.000
_cell.length_c   1.000
_cell.angle_alpha   90.00
_cell.angle_beta   90.00
_cell.angle_gamma   90.00
#
_symmetry.space_group_name_H-M   'P 1'
#
loop_
_entity.id
_entity.type
_entity.pdbx_description
1 polymer ?
#
loop_
_entity_poly.entity_id
_entity_poly.type
_entity_poly.pdbx_seq_one_letter_code
_entity_poly.pdbx_strand_id
1 'polypeptide(L)' 'MDTERIAQALDGLSEVQRRRILMLAGGMSVNEIARKEGVHHSVVSETISAARKKFKKFFVSDE' A
#
# COMPACT_ATOMS: atom_id res chain seq x y z
N MET A 1 16.53 3.40 -11.97
CA MET A 1 15.88 2.14 -12.42
C MET A 1 14.87 1.64 -11.38
N ASP A 2 15.26 0.93 -10.30
CA ASP A 2 14.24 0.38 -9.37
C ASP A 2 13.60 1.43 -8.45
N THR A 3 14.39 2.37 -7.93
CA THR A 3 13.90 3.42 -7.01
C THR A 3 12.88 4.36 -7.67
N GLU A 4 13.06 4.70 -8.95
CA GLU A 4 12.16 5.57 -9.72
C GLU A 4 10.83 4.88 -10.02
N ARG A 5 10.86 3.59 -10.39
CA ARG A 5 9.65 2.78 -10.59
C ARG A 5 8.86 2.63 -9.29
N ILE A 6 9.55 2.44 -8.16
CA ILE A 6 8.91 2.41 -6.84
C ILE A 6 8.27 3.77 -6.51
N ALA A 7 8.97 4.88 -6.77
CA ALA A 7 8.43 6.22 -6.54
C ALA A 7 7.17 6.48 -7.38
N GLN A 8 7.19 6.17 -8.68
CA GLN A 8 6.02 6.33 -9.56
C GLN A 8 4.84 5.45 -9.15
N ALA A 9 5.11 4.20 -8.74
CA ALA A 9 4.06 3.31 -8.24
C ALA A 9 3.43 3.83 -6.93
N LEU A 10 4.23 4.46 -6.06
CA LEU A 10 3.75 5.12 -4.83
C LEU A 10 2.93 6.38 -5.14
N ASP A 11 3.29 7.16 -6.14
CA ASP A 11 2.53 8.35 -6.57
C ASP A 11 1.14 8.00 -7.09
N GLY A 12 0.96 6.79 -7.66
CA GLY A 12 -0.36 6.29 -8.07
C GLY A 12 -1.30 5.90 -6.92
N LEU A 13 -0.83 5.90 -5.67
CA LEU A 13 -1.61 5.55 -4.49
C LEU A 13 -2.29 6.77 -3.87
N SER A 14 -3.48 6.56 -3.29
CA SER A 14 -4.04 7.58 -2.38
C SER A 14 -3.17 7.68 -1.12
N GLU A 15 -3.29 8.80 -0.39
CA GLU A 15 -2.54 9.02 0.84
C GLU A 15 -2.74 7.88 1.85
N VAL A 16 -3.98 7.39 2.00
CA VAL A 16 -4.32 6.27 2.88
C VAL A 16 -3.65 4.97 2.41
N GLN A 17 -3.66 4.70 1.10
CA GLN A 17 -3.00 3.53 0.52
C GLN A 17 -1.49 3.56 0.75
N ARG A 18 -0.86 4.70 0.46
CA ARG A 18 0.59 4.91 0.65
C ARG A 18 0.97 4.74 2.13
N ARG A 19 0.25 5.41 3.03
CA ARG A 19 0.52 5.34 4.47
C ARG A 19 0.42 3.92 5.02
N ARG A 20 -0.62 3.16 4.65
CA ARG A 20 -0.81 1.77 5.11
C ARG A 20 0.26 0.81 4.56
N ILE A 21 0.68 0.98 3.31
CA ILE A 21 1.78 0.18 2.74
C ILE A 21 3.11 0.50 3.44
N LEU A 22 3.41 1.77 3.71
CA LEU A 22 4.63 2.15 4.41
C LEU A 22 4.65 1.60 5.85
N MET A 23 3.52 1.61 6.56
CA MET A 23 3.41 0.98 7.88
C MET A 23 3.65 -0.53 7.83
N LEU A 24 3.08 -1.23 6.84
CA LEU A 24 3.36 -2.65 6.62
C LEU A 24 4.84 -2.92 6.33
N ALA A 25 5.46 -2.11 5.45
CA ALA A 25 6.87 -2.23 5.11
C ALA A 25 7.78 -1.97 6.32
N GLY A 26 7.33 -1.11 7.25
CA GLY A 26 7.96 -0.90 8.55
C GLY A 26 7.71 -1.99 9.59
N GLY A 27 7.04 -3.10 9.23
CA GLY A 27 6.84 -4.26 10.10
C GLY A 27 5.53 -4.26 10.91
N MET A 28 4.66 -3.25 10.75
CA MET A 28 3.35 -3.28 11.41
C MET A 28 2.42 -4.30 10.76
N SER A 29 1.65 -5.02 11.56
CA SER A 29 0.56 -5.88 11.09
C SER A 29 -0.70 -5.09 10.72
N VAL A 30 -1.58 -5.69 9.91
CA VAL A 30 -2.90 -5.11 9.56
C VAL A 30 -3.71 -4.73 10.80
N ASN A 31 -3.64 -5.54 11.85
CA ASN A 31 -4.35 -5.29 13.10
C ASN A 31 -3.77 -4.11 13.88
N GLU A 32 -2.45 -3.94 13.90
CA GLU A 32 -1.80 -2.78 14.52
C GLU A 32 -2.12 -1.49 13.78
N ILE A 33 -2.13 -1.54 12.44
CA ILE A 33 -2.52 -0.41 11.59
C ILE A 33 -3.99 -0.04 11.84
N ALA A 34 -4.87 -1.04 11.90
CA ALA A 34 -6.30 -0.84 12.17
C ALA A 34 -6.54 -0.18 13.53
N ARG A 35 -5.87 -0.68 14.59
CA ARG A 35 -5.91 -0.07 15.92
C ARG A 35 -5.37 1.36 15.92
N LYS A 36 -4.25 1.61 15.24
CA LYS A 36 -3.64 2.94 15.14
C LYS A 36 -4.52 3.95 14.42
N GLU A 37 -5.27 3.52 13.41
CA GLU A 37 -6.16 4.38 12.63
C GLU A 37 -7.61 4.41 13.15
N GLY A 38 -7.94 3.64 14.18
CA GLY A 38 -9.31 3.58 14.73
C GLY A 38 -10.34 3.00 13.78
N VAL A 39 -9.93 2.12 12.87
CA VAL A 39 -10.79 1.52 11.84
C VAL A 39 -10.84 -0.01 11.98
N HIS A 40 -11.82 -0.65 11.36
CA HIS A 40 -11.88 -2.11 11.32
C HIS A 40 -10.76 -2.71 10.45
N HIS A 41 -10.25 -3.88 10.83
CA HIS A 41 -9.14 -4.53 10.13
C HIS A 41 -9.45 -4.87 8.66
N SER A 42 -10.72 -5.16 8.34
CA SER A 42 -11.16 -5.39 6.95
C SER A 42 -10.93 -4.18 6.06
N VAL A 43 -11.20 -2.96 6.55
CA VAL A 43 -11.00 -1.70 5.82
C VAL A 43 -9.53 -1.51 5.46
N VAL A 44 -8.63 -1.86 6.39
CA VAL A 44 -7.18 -1.81 6.18
C VAL A 44 -6.77 -2.85 5.14
N SER A 45 -7.24 -4.09 5.27
CA SER A 45 -6.97 -5.19 4.34
C SER A 45 -7.41 -4.89 2.90
N GLU A 46 -8.62 -4.36 2.72
CA GLU A 46 -9.16 -3.97 1.41
C GLU A 46 -8.33 -2.87 0.77
N THR A 47 -7.91 -1.87 1.55
CA THR A 47 -7.11 -0.76 1.05
C THR A 47 -5.71 -1.20 0.64
N ILE A 48 -5.07 -2.07 1.43
CA ILE A 48 -3.78 -2.68 1.07
C ILE A 48 -3.92 -3.51 -0.20
N SER A 49 -4.99 -4.29 -0.33
CA SER A 49 -5.26 -5.10 -1.52
C SER A 49 -5.44 -4.23 -2.77
N ALA A 50 -6.18 -3.13 -2.66
CA ALA A 50 -6.33 -2.14 -3.73
C ALA A 50 -4.99 -1.48 -4.10
N ALA A 51 -4.17 -1.14 -3.10
CA ALA A 51 -2.85 -0.57 -3.31
C ALA A 51 -1.89 -1.56 -4.00
N ARG A 52 -1.91 -2.85 -3.60
CA ARG A 52 -1.16 -3.94 -4.26
C ARG A 52 -1.58 -4.14 -5.71
N LYS A 53 -2.88 -4.06 -6.01
CA LYS A 53 -3.38 -4.14 -7.40
C LYS A 53 -2.84 -2.99 -8.26
N LYS A 54 -2.80 -1.77 -7.73
CA LYS A 54 -2.19 -0.62 -8.42
C LYS A 54 -0.70 -0.86 -8.64
N PHE A 55 0.02 -1.24 -7.59
CA PHE A 55 1.44 -1.61 -7.68
C PHE A 55 1.69 -2.66 -8.76
N LYS A 56 0.93 -3.76 -8.77
CA LYS A 56 1.08 -4.83 -9.77
C LYS A 56 0.93 -4.30 -11.20
N LYS A 57 0.00 -3.37 -11.48
CA LYS A 57 -0.13 -2.77 -12.81
C LYS A 57 1.14 -2.01 -13.22
N PHE A 58 1.78 -1.29 -12.31
CA PHE A 58 3.02 -0.56 -12.62
C PHE A 58 4.23 -1.47 -12.89
N PHE A 59 4.26 -2.68 -12.34
CA PHE A 59 5.41 -3.60 -12.48
C PHE A 59 5.17 -4.77 -13.45
N VAL A 60 3.91 -5.07 -13.81
CA VAL A 60 3.55 -6.19 -14.70
C VAL A 60 3.11 -5.71 -16.09
N SER A 61 2.82 -4.41 -16.26
CA SER A 61 2.51 -3.84 -17.59
C SER A 61 3.74 -3.40 -18.38
N ASP A 62 4.95 -3.71 -17.90
CA ASP A 62 6.25 -3.43 -18.53
C ASP A 62 6.84 -4.69 -19.23
N GLU A 63 6.01 -5.71 -19.52
CA GLU A 63 6.34 -6.86 -20.40
C GLU A 63 5.71 -6.72 -21.80
#